data_AF-A0A183CDC5-F1
#
_entry.id   AF-A0A183CDC5-F1
#
_cell.length_a   1.000
_cell.length_b   1.000
_cell.length_c   1.000
_cell.angle_alpha   90.00
_cell.angle_beta   90.00
_cell.angle_gamma   90.00
#
_symmetry.space_group_name_H-M   'P 1'
#
loop_
_entity.id
_entity.type
_entity.pdbx_description
1 polymer ?
#
loop_
_entity_poly.entity_id
_entity_poly.type
_entity_poly.pdbx_seq_one_letter_code
_entity_poly.pdbx_strand_id
1 'polypeptide(L)'
;MLAMLYTVQSVLLELLMAVVRPAGAELRPSADDALRRQFGSSTEATKSVGQLHRQYQQKHLRGGQCDHSDNSEKAQDLAIILMRNYSRNALPEPSPVHVDVEITIQDISDISAISGTFVMDFWISAIWQDTRLQFGHLDPCRRNLSLDHDMEPRLWSPNVCIVNSKATKVHDSPKPNILLMIFPNGTTWLNYRIRSEAPCIMELRKFPLDSIRCDLIFESYSYNVAEVTLDWLAWSPVSIVKEDLNLPDFKLINITYGKTIENYTAGIWHRLYVSIFFDRLFGFYVLQMYLPTYISVFISWIAFWMDTRALPARITLSVSSLMALTFQFGTIVRTLPKASYVKAIDLWDQKQRRRRLSAVGNLLARASITTNAGAIAFSELMKRRRSTRADLCYDYAARELTRNKSQSTRGGSLSPVPESEIPTFLPSNNGIGANVPLQPQAAAGGSTAVAGAKTKKPSSELGSAVDRFSSYAFPTAFALFNACYWTYYLSSYYSTKSLINRSIDLAKA
;
A
#
# COMPACT_ATOMS: atom_id res chain seq x y z
N MET A 1 -6.85 -18.44 24.16
CA MET A 1 -5.74 -18.71 23.22
C MET A 1 -6.26 -19.26 21.90
N LEU A 2 -6.80 -20.50 21.88
CA LEU A 2 -7.29 -21.18 20.67
C LEU A 2 -8.15 -20.30 19.74
N ALA A 3 -9.18 -19.60 20.22
CA ALA A 3 -10.02 -18.75 19.36
C ALA A 3 -9.25 -17.68 18.57
N MET A 4 -8.16 -17.11 19.12
CA MET A 4 -7.30 -16.15 18.39
C MET A 4 -6.42 -16.81 17.34
N LEU A 5 -5.89 -18.00 17.66
CA LEU A 5 -5.18 -18.85 16.70
C LEU A 5 -6.13 -19.24 15.57
N TYR A 6 -7.37 -19.65 15.87
CA TYR A 6 -8.40 -19.92 14.88
C TYR A 6 -8.78 -18.68 14.06
N THR A 7 -8.94 -17.48 14.63
CA THR A 7 -9.23 -16.28 13.82
C THR A 7 -8.06 -15.84 12.95
N VAL A 8 -6.81 -15.95 13.42
CA VAL A 8 -5.66 -15.59 12.59
C VAL A 8 -5.33 -16.70 11.59
N GLN A 9 -5.48 -17.97 11.94
CA GLN A 9 -5.38 -19.08 11.00
C GLN A 9 -6.52 -19.04 9.98
N SER A 10 -7.73 -18.63 10.35
CA SER A 10 -8.85 -18.43 9.42
C SER A 10 -8.63 -17.21 8.52
N VAL A 11 -8.20 -16.05 9.03
CA VAL A 11 -7.88 -14.88 8.20
C VAL A 11 -6.64 -15.12 7.34
N LEU A 12 -5.62 -15.81 7.85
CA LEU A 12 -4.44 -16.19 7.08
C LEU A 12 -4.78 -17.29 6.07
N LEU A 13 -5.71 -18.21 6.36
CA LEU A 13 -6.18 -19.21 5.40
C LEU A 13 -7.11 -18.58 4.35
N GLU A 14 -7.97 -17.63 4.70
CA GLU A 14 -8.75 -16.83 3.73
C GLU A 14 -7.82 -16.02 2.83
N LEU A 15 -6.81 -15.33 3.39
CA LEU A 15 -5.84 -14.58 2.61
C LEU A 15 -4.91 -15.49 1.78
N LEU A 16 -4.46 -16.62 2.33
CA LEU A 16 -3.72 -17.62 1.56
C LEU A 16 -4.61 -18.25 0.49
N MET A 17 -5.87 -18.58 0.74
CA MET A 17 -6.80 -19.09 -0.28
C MET A 17 -7.12 -18.02 -1.33
N ALA A 18 -7.13 -16.74 -0.98
CA ALA A 18 -7.28 -15.64 -1.95
C ALA A 18 -6.01 -15.36 -2.77
N VAL A 19 -4.84 -15.82 -2.30
CA VAL A 19 -3.53 -15.72 -3.00
C VAL A 19 -3.16 -17.01 -3.73
N VAL A 20 -3.63 -18.16 -3.25
CA VAL A 20 -3.33 -19.52 -3.75
C VAL A 20 -4.44 -20.05 -4.66
N ARG A 21 -5.68 -19.52 -4.61
CA ARG A 21 -6.64 -19.68 -5.71
C ARG A 21 -6.00 -19.13 -6.98
N PRO A 22 -5.68 -19.96 -7.99
CA PRO A 22 -5.31 -19.46 -9.29
C PRO A 22 -6.55 -18.75 -9.87
N ALA A 23 -6.35 -17.70 -10.66
CA ALA A 23 -7.42 -17.02 -11.39
C ALA A 23 -7.98 -17.86 -12.59
N GLY A 24 -7.97 -19.19 -12.44
CA GLY A 24 -8.46 -20.20 -13.37
C GLY A 24 -9.05 -21.44 -12.66
N ALA A 25 -9.42 -21.31 -11.38
CA ALA A 25 -10.07 -22.36 -10.58
C ALA A 25 -11.56 -22.09 -10.28
N GLU A 26 -12.23 -21.31 -11.13
CA GLU A 26 -13.69 -21.39 -11.25
C GLU A 26 -14.02 -22.59 -12.15
N LEU A 27 -14.63 -23.64 -11.56
CA LEU A 27 -15.18 -24.72 -12.36
C LEU A 27 -16.35 -24.18 -13.19
N ARG A 28 -16.17 -24.11 -14.51
CA ARG A 28 -17.25 -23.91 -15.48
C ARG A 28 -18.39 -24.91 -15.22
N PRO A 29 -19.63 -24.45 -14.98
CA PRO A 29 -20.78 -25.08 -15.63
C PRO A 29 -20.65 -24.82 -17.15
N SER A 30 -21.14 -25.74 -17.99
CA SER A 30 -21.13 -25.54 -19.46
C SER A 30 -22.00 -24.33 -19.85
N ALA A 31 -21.35 -23.23 -20.24
CA ALA A 31 -22.01 -22.12 -20.94
C ALA A 31 -22.18 -22.44 -22.45
N ASP A 32 -21.46 -23.44 -22.94
CA ASP A 32 -21.39 -23.84 -24.35
C ASP A 32 -22.68 -24.51 -24.88
N ASP A 33 -23.57 -24.98 -23.99
CA ASP A 33 -24.91 -25.52 -24.34
C ASP A 33 -26.06 -24.51 -24.17
N ALA A 34 -25.89 -23.46 -23.36
CA ALA A 34 -26.93 -22.46 -23.11
C ALA A 34 -26.99 -21.41 -24.23
N LEU A 35 -25.83 -20.86 -24.63
CA LEU A 35 -25.74 -19.88 -25.73
C LEU A 35 -26.08 -20.48 -27.10
N ARG A 36 -25.90 -21.81 -27.26
CA ARG A 36 -26.13 -22.56 -28.49
C ARG A 36 -27.59 -22.64 -28.96
N ARG A 37 -28.54 -22.09 -28.19
CA ARG A 37 -29.98 -22.11 -28.49
C ARG A 37 -30.62 -20.73 -28.66
N GLN A 38 -29.86 -19.63 -28.54
CA GLN A 38 -30.41 -18.27 -28.66
C GLN A 38 -29.81 -17.41 -29.78
N PHE A 39 -28.64 -17.76 -30.31
CA PHE A 39 -28.08 -17.11 -31.51
C PHE A 39 -27.97 -18.09 -32.67
N GLY A 40 -28.89 -17.96 -33.63
CA GLY A 40 -28.77 -18.60 -34.93
C GLY A 40 -27.86 -17.81 -35.87
N SER A 41 -26.93 -18.49 -36.55
CA SER A 41 -26.25 -18.01 -37.76
C SER A 41 -25.43 -16.70 -37.66
N SER A 42 -24.31 -16.71 -36.94
CA SER A 42 -23.22 -15.72 -37.10
C SER A 42 -21.82 -16.29 -36.87
N THR A 43 -21.37 -17.20 -37.76
CA THR A 43 -20.04 -17.84 -37.70
C THR A 43 -18.90 -16.92 -38.19
N GLU A 44 -18.75 -15.73 -37.59
CA GLU A 44 -17.63 -14.80 -37.84
C GLU A 44 -17.12 -14.14 -36.54
N ALA A 45 -16.53 -14.92 -35.63
CA ALA A 45 -16.01 -14.38 -34.35
C ALA A 45 -14.78 -15.15 -33.79
N THR A 46 -13.66 -15.16 -34.53
CA THR A 46 -12.26 -15.16 -34.05
C THR A 46 -11.30 -15.47 -35.22
N LYS A 47 -11.09 -14.48 -36.09
CA LYS A 47 -9.94 -14.48 -37.01
C LYS A 47 -8.76 -13.86 -36.26
N SER A 48 -7.58 -14.47 -36.31
CA SER A 48 -6.40 -13.90 -35.65
C SER A 48 -6.00 -12.57 -36.33
N VAL A 49 -5.24 -11.71 -35.64
CA VAL A 49 -4.81 -10.41 -36.19
C VAL A 49 -4.10 -10.58 -37.56
N GLY A 50 -3.28 -11.62 -37.71
CA GLY A 50 -2.65 -11.97 -38.99
C GLY A 50 -3.62 -12.48 -40.07
N GLN A 51 -4.77 -13.05 -39.72
CA GLN A 51 -5.84 -13.40 -40.67
C GLN A 51 -6.68 -12.18 -41.05
N LEU A 52 -6.98 -11.29 -40.11
CA LEU A 52 -7.69 -10.03 -40.37
C LEU A 52 -6.85 -9.09 -41.25
N HIS A 53 -5.56 -8.94 -40.95
CA HIS A 53 -4.61 -8.19 -41.79
C HIS A 53 -4.53 -8.78 -43.21
N ARG A 54 -4.48 -10.13 -43.35
CA ARG A 54 -4.59 -10.79 -44.66
C ARG A 54 -5.93 -10.53 -45.36
N GLN A 55 -7.05 -10.45 -44.63
CA GLN A 55 -8.37 -10.16 -45.22
C GLN A 55 -8.48 -8.69 -45.66
N TYR A 56 -7.95 -7.74 -44.89
CA TYR A 56 -7.87 -6.32 -45.27
C TYR A 56 -6.99 -6.13 -46.51
N GLN A 57 -5.84 -6.80 -46.55
CA GLN A 57 -5.01 -6.88 -47.77
C GLN A 57 -5.83 -7.48 -48.92
N GLN A 58 -6.37 -8.69 -48.81
CA GLN A 58 -7.17 -9.34 -49.87
C GLN A 58 -8.33 -8.49 -50.40
N LYS A 59 -8.97 -7.67 -49.56
CA LYS A 59 -10.04 -6.74 -49.97
C LYS A 59 -9.54 -5.62 -50.89
N HIS A 60 -8.33 -5.11 -50.66
CA HIS A 60 -7.69 -4.08 -51.48
C HIS A 60 -6.83 -4.65 -52.63
N LEU A 61 -6.45 -5.92 -52.56
CA LEU A 61 -5.59 -6.63 -53.52
C LEU A 61 -6.36 -7.29 -54.67
N ARG A 62 -7.45 -6.68 -55.17
CA ARG A 62 -8.13 -7.11 -56.41
C ARG A 62 -7.33 -6.72 -57.66
N GLY A 63 -6.19 -7.38 -57.87
CA GLY A 63 -5.44 -7.32 -59.12
C GLY A 63 -6.09 -8.20 -60.21
N GLY A 64 -6.06 -7.73 -61.45
CA GLY A 64 -6.42 -8.54 -62.63
C GLY A 64 -5.35 -9.59 -62.98
N GLN A 65 -5.55 -10.30 -64.08
CA GLN A 65 -4.48 -11.13 -64.64
C GLN A 65 -3.38 -10.24 -65.20
N CYS A 66 -2.16 -10.45 -64.73
CA CYS A 66 -0.96 -9.78 -65.22
C CYS A 66 -0.12 -10.74 -66.03
N ASP A 67 0.27 -10.31 -67.22
CA ASP A 67 1.21 -11.03 -68.07
C ASP A 67 2.63 -10.47 -67.87
N HIS A 68 3.61 -11.34 -67.66
CA HIS A 68 4.96 -10.95 -67.23
C HIS A 68 5.82 -10.55 -68.44
N SER A 69 5.53 -9.38 -69.01
CA SER A 69 6.47 -8.67 -69.89
C SER A 69 7.49 -7.87 -69.05
N ASP A 70 8.76 -7.86 -69.46
CA ASP A 70 9.92 -7.46 -68.63
C ASP A 70 9.99 -5.98 -68.18
N ASN A 71 9.02 -5.14 -68.53
CA ASN A 71 9.02 -3.71 -68.23
C ASN A 71 8.61 -3.36 -66.78
N SER A 72 9.05 -4.14 -65.78
CA SER A 72 8.92 -3.74 -64.37
C SER A 72 9.94 -2.66 -64.03
N GLU A 73 9.50 -1.40 -63.90
CA GLU A 73 10.27 -0.40 -63.17
C GLU A 73 10.58 -0.89 -61.75
N LYS A 74 11.71 -0.46 -61.16
CA LYS A 74 12.04 -0.85 -59.79
C LYS A 74 11.24 -0.01 -58.82
N ALA A 75 10.98 -0.56 -57.63
CA ALA A 75 10.28 0.14 -56.55
C ALA A 75 10.91 1.52 -56.20
N GLN A 76 12.23 1.66 -56.34
CA GLN A 76 12.95 2.91 -56.14
C GLN A 76 12.69 3.93 -57.25
N ASP A 77 12.64 3.49 -58.51
CA ASP A 77 12.38 4.35 -59.67
C ASP A 77 10.94 4.88 -59.61
N LEU A 78 9.99 3.99 -59.32
CA LEU A 78 8.57 4.32 -59.11
C LEU A 78 8.37 5.34 -57.96
N ALA A 79 9.09 5.16 -56.85
CA ALA A 79 9.07 6.11 -55.73
C ALA A 79 9.66 7.48 -56.10
N ILE A 80 10.68 7.52 -56.97
CA ILE A 80 11.22 8.78 -57.51
C ILE A 80 10.19 9.47 -58.42
N ILE A 81 9.51 8.70 -59.29
CA ILE A 81 8.47 9.21 -60.21
C ILE A 81 7.31 9.85 -59.43
N LEU A 82 6.72 9.12 -58.47
CA LEU A 82 5.64 9.64 -57.61
C LEU A 82 6.04 10.96 -56.92
N MET A 83 7.29 11.06 -56.46
CA MET A 83 7.78 12.21 -55.69
C MET A 83 8.24 13.40 -56.54
N ARG A 84 8.23 13.32 -57.88
CA ARG A 84 8.64 14.45 -58.75
C ARG A 84 7.73 15.69 -58.65
N ASN A 85 6.45 15.49 -58.38
CA ASN A 85 5.45 16.56 -58.26
C ASN A 85 4.68 16.53 -56.92
N TYR A 86 5.24 15.85 -55.92
CA TYR A 86 4.59 15.67 -54.61
C TYR A 86 5.00 16.78 -53.63
N SER A 87 4.02 17.48 -53.07
CA SER A 87 4.24 18.50 -52.03
C SER A 87 3.75 17.99 -50.67
N ARG A 88 4.70 17.74 -49.75
CA ARG A 88 4.42 17.37 -48.35
C ARG A 88 3.51 18.36 -47.62
N ASN A 89 3.55 19.63 -48.02
CA ASN A 89 2.84 20.71 -47.31
C ASN A 89 1.39 20.87 -47.77
N ALA A 90 1.01 20.29 -48.92
CA ALA A 90 -0.37 20.29 -49.38
C ALA A 90 -1.09 19.05 -48.80
N LEU A 91 -2.28 19.24 -48.24
CA LEU A 91 -3.12 18.12 -47.82
C LEU A 91 -3.51 17.24 -49.03
N PRO A 92 -3.73 15.93 -48.82
CA PRO A 92 -4.48 15.10 -49.75
C PRO A 92 -5.89 15.65 -50.02
N GLU A 93 -6.38 15.47 -51.25
CA GLU A 93 -7.78 15.70 -51.59
C GLU A 93 -8.54 14.37 -51.74
N PRO A 94 -9.81 14.27 -51.29
CA PRO A 94 -10.63 15.34 -50.70
C PRO A 94 -10.33 15.65 -49.22
N SER A 95 -10.69 16.85 -48.77
CA SER A 95 -10.68 17.28 -47.36
C SER A 95 -12.10 17.20 -46.76
N PRO A 96 -12.29 16.83 -45.48
CA PRO A 96 -11.26 16.37 -44.54
C PRO A 96 -10.69 15.01 -44.92
N VAL A 97 -9.39 14.81 -44.66
CA VAL A 97 -8.75 13.51 -44.85
C VAL A 97 -9.24 12.56 -43.77
N HIS A 98 -9.82 11.43 -44.17
CA HIS A 98 -10.17 10.34 -43.26
C HIS A 98 -8.92 9.51 -42.93
N VAL A 99 -8.65 9.34 -41.64
CA VAL A 99 -7.50 8.59 -41.11
C VAL A 99 -8.00 7.52 -40.14
N ASP A 100 -7.98 6.27 -40.59
CA ASP A 100 -8.20 5.11 -39.73
C ASP A 100 -6.95 4.88 -38.87
N VAL A 101 -7.13 4.80 -37.55
CA VAL A 101 -6.07 4.49 -36.58
C VAL A 101 -6.31 3.09 -36.00
N GLU A 102 -5.24 2.29 -35.93
CA GLU A 102 -5.19 1.00 -35.22
C GLU A 102 -4.03 1.00 -34.24
N ILE A 103 -4.25 0.41 -33.06
CA ILE A 103 -3.20 0.16 -32.07
C ILE A 103 -3.03 -1.35 -31.87
N THR A 104 -1.79 -1.81 -31.88
CA THR A 104 -1.42 -3.19 -31.57
C THR A 104 -0.47 -3.18 -30.37
N ILE A 105 -0.96 -3.56 -29.18
CA ILE A 105 -0.18 -3.57 -27.94
C ILE A 105 0.78 -4.76 -27.96
N GLN A 106 2.09 -4.50 -27.86
CA GLN A 106 3.12 -5.53 -27.88
C GLN A 106 3.40 -6.06 -26.47
N ASP A 107 3.74 -5.17 -25.52
CA ASP A 107 3.87 -5.50 -24.10
C ASP A 107 3.76 -4.23 -23.22
N ILE A 108 3.59 -4.40 -21.92
CA ILE A 108 3.58 -3.29 -20.94
C ILE A 108 4.77 -3.48 -20.01
N SER A 109 5.79 -2.62 -20.17
CA SER A 109 7.12 -2.82 -19.60
C SER A 109 7.20 -2.52 -18.09
N ASP A 110 6.48 -1.50 -17.59
CA ASP A 110 6.41 -1.14 -16.16
C ASP A 110 5.17 -0.29 -15.82
N ILE A 111 4.75 -0.32 -14.56
CA ILE A 111 3.68 0.52 -13.99
C ILE A 111 4.16 1.10 -12.64
N SER A 112 4.81 2.27 -12.71
CA SER A 112 5.39 2.94 -11.55
C SER A 112 4.35 3.75 -10.77
N ALA A 113 3.98 3.21 -9.60
CA ALA A 113 3.15 3.92 -8.63
C ALA A 113 3.83 5.18 -8.07
N ILE A 114 5.17 5.29 -8.15
CA ILE A 114 5.93 6.42 -7.58
C ILE A 114 5.87 7.67 -8.48
N SER A 115 5.95 7.49 -9.81
CA SER A 115 5.86 8.56 -10.81
C SER A 115 4.44 8.78 -11.37
N GLY A 116 3.50 7.90 -11.01
CA GLY A 116 2.12 7.93 -11.50
C GLY A 116 2.03 7.63 -12.99
N THR A 117 2.89 6.74 -13.50
CA THR A 117 3.03 6.46 -14.94
C THR A 117 3.13 4.98 -15.24
N PHE A 118 2.78 4.63 -16.47
CA PHE A 118 3.04 3.34 -17.08
C PHE A 118 3.86 3.51 -18.34
N VAL A 119 4.67 2.51 -18.63
CA VAL A 119 5.48 2.42 -19.85
C VAL A 119 5.00 1.22 -20.63
N MET A 120 4.69 1.42 -21.92
CA MET A 120 4.31 0.32 -22.80
C MET A 120 4.97 0.44 -24.16
N ASP A 121 5.08 -0.71 -24.83
CA ASP A 121 5.60 -0.86 -26.17
C ASP A 121 4.45 -1.31 -27.08
N PHE A 122 4.18 -0.54 -28.13
CA PHE A 122 3.07 -0.81 -29.05
C PHE A 122 3.36 -0.34 -30.47
N TRP A 123 2.54 -0.80 -31.42
CA TRP A 123 2.55 -0.33 -32.80
C TRP A 123 1.31 0.55 -33.00
N ILE A 124 1.51 1.74 -33.57
CA ILE A 124 0.44 2.61 -34.04
C ILE A 124 0.43 2.61 -35.56
N SER A 125 -0.68 2.21 -36.15
CA SER A 125 -0.98 2.34 -37.58
C SER A 125 -1.83 3.60 -37.79
N ALA A 126 -1.45 4.42 -38.77
CA ALA A 126 -2.32 5.41 -39.39
C ALA A 126 -2.49 5.03 -40.87
N ILE A 127 -3.75 4.93 -41.32
CA ILE A 127 -4.12 4.54 -42.67
C ILE A 127 -5.02 5.63 -43.26
N TRP A 128 -4.64 6.19 -44.40
CA TRP A 128 -5.43 7.19 -45.12
C TRP A 128 -5.34 6.96 -46.64
N GLN A 129 -6.08 7.72 -47.43
CA GLN A 129 -5.95 7.71 -48.89
C GLN A 129 -5.38 9.04 -49.38
N ASP A 130 -4.33 8.97 -50.21
CA ASP A 130 -3.75 10.12 -50.92
C ASP A 130 -3.75 9.80 -52.42
N THR A 131 -4.65 10.45 -53.14
CA THR A 131 -4.86 10.28 -54.59
C THR A 131 -3.59 10.58 -55.40
N ARG A 132 -2.68 11.41 -54.88
CA ARG A 132 -1.41 11.78 -55.53
C ARG A 132 -0.38 10.65 -55.51
N LEU A 133 -0.60 9.60 -54.71
CA LEU A 133 0.28 8.43 -54.57
C LEU A 133 -0.23 7.20 -55.34
N GLN A 134 -1.26 7.37 -56.19
CA GLN A 134 -1.91 6.28 -56.91
C GLN A 134 -1.06 5.74 -58.09
N PHE A 135 -0.19 4.76 -57.83
CA PHE A 135 0.70 4.18 -58.83
C PHE A 135 0.10 3.05 -59.70
N GLY A 136 -1.15 2.64 -59.49
CA GLY A 136 -1.76 1.50 -60.23
C GLY A 136 -1.90 1.67 -61.75
N HIS A 137 -1.60 2.86 -62.28
CA HIS A 137 -1.52 3.15 -63.71
C HIS A 137 -0.10 3.04 -64.30
N LEU A 138 0.94 3.05 -63.44
CA LEU A 138 2.35 2.89 -63.78
C LEU A 138 2.77 1.41 -63.70
N ASP A 139 2.41 0.75 -62.60
CA ASP A 139 2.67 -0.67 -62.35
C ASP A 139 1.37 -1.35 -61.91
N PRO A 140 0.53 -1.83 -62.86
CA PRO A 140 -0.75 -2.49 -62.56
C PRO A 140 -0.61 -3.84 -61.83
N CYS A 141 0.60 -4.40 -61.79
CA CYS A 141 0.88 -5.73 -61.26
C CYS A 141 1.42 -5.70 -59.84
N ARG A 142 2.03 -4.57 -59.43
CA ARG A 142 2.50 -4.34 -58.07
C ARG A 142 1.35 -4.12 -57.10
N ARG A 143 1.18 -5.12 -56.23
CA ARG A 143 0.17 -5.16 -55.17
C ARG A 143 0.39 -4.15 -54.04
N ASN A 144 1.63 -3.80 -53.75
CA ASN A 144 2.03 -2.82 -52.76
C ASN A 144 3.45 -2.30 -53.03
N LEU A 145 3.71 -1.08 -52.59
CA LEU A 145 5.01 -0.41 -52.63
C LEU A 145 5.47 -0.15 -51.20
N SER A 146 6.29 -1.06 -50.66
CA SER A 146 6.97 -0.84 -49.37
C SER A 146 8.16 0.09 -49.57
N LEU A 147 8.25 1.12 -48.75
CA LEU A 147 9.32 2.13 -48.79
C LEU A 147 10.17 2.07 -47.51
N ASP A 148 11.43 2.47 -47.62
CA ASP A 148 12.32 2.64 -46.48
C ASP A 148 11.96 3.90 -45.68
N HIS A 149 12.32 3.94 -44.40
CA HIS A 149 11.99 5.02 -43.47
C HIS A 149 12.44 6.42 -43.95
N ASP A 150 13.50 6.49 -44.77
CA ASP A 150 14.04 7.70 -45.40
C ASP A 150 13.00 8.45 -46.28
N MET A 151 11.91 7.78 -46.67
CA MET A 151 10.81 8.37 -47.45
C MET A 151 9.68 8.98 -46.61
N GLU A 152 9.53 8.58 -45.34
CA GLU A 152 8.53 9.12 -44.41
C GLU A 152 8.61 10.65 -44.26
N PRO A 153 9.77 11.28 -43.99
CA PRO A 153 9.85 12.72 -43.76
C PRO A 153 9.66 13.56 -45.04
N ARG A 154 9.52 12.88 -46.20
CA ARG A 154 9.22 13.51 -47.50
C ARG A 154 7.73 13.44 -47.85
N LEU A 155 6.95 12.59 -47.18
CA LEU A 155 5.53 12.38 -47.44
C LEU A 155 4.65 13.26 -46.54
N TRP A 156 3.42 13.60 -46.97
CA TRP A 156 2.43 14.12 -46.02
C TRP A 156 2.07 13.01 -45.03
N SER A 157 1.91 13.35 -43.75
CA SER A 157 1.46 12.43 -42.72
C SER A 157 0.52 13.18 -41.75
N PRO A 158 -0.48 12.49 -41.15
CA PRO A 158 -1.53 13.15 -40.38
C PRO A 158 -1.11 13.68 -38.98
N ASN A 159 0.18 13.63 -38.63
CA ASN A 159 0.75 14.11 -37.38
C ASN A 159 0.01 13.64 -36.10
N VAL A 160 -0.42 12.38 -36.08
CA VAL A 160 -1.06 11.76 -34.91
C VAL A 160 -0.04 11.58 -33.79
N CYS A 161 -0.25 12.24 -32.66
CA CYS A 161 0.65 12.24 -31.51
C CYS A 161 -0.06 11.78 -30.22
N ILE A 162 0.72 11.45 -29.19
CA ILE A 162 0.20 11.05 -27.87
C ILE A 162 0.20 12.28 -26.94
N VAL A 163 -0.89 13.04 -26.94
CA VAL A 163 -0.96 14.35 -26.26
C VAL A 163 -0.77 14.28 -24.75
N ASN A 164 -1.05 13.12 -24.12
CA ASN A 164 -0.87 12.92 -22.69
C ASN A 164 0.44 12.20 -22.31
N SER A 165 1.32 11.88 -23.27
CA SER A 165 2.61 11.25 -22.98
C SER A 165 3.56 12.18 -22.22
N LYS A 166 4.38 11.62 -21.33
CA LYS A 166 5.51 12.33 -20.70
C LYS A 166 6.80 12.19 -21.52
N ALA A 167 6.98 11.03 -22.14
CA ALA A 167 8.08 10.72 -23.03
C ALA A 167 7.66 9.63 -24.02
N THR A 168 7.93 9.81 -25.30
CA THR A 168 7.68 8.82 -26.34
C THR A 168 8.91 8.72 -27.24
N LYS A 169 9.28 7.49 -27.63
CA LYS A 169 10.39 7.22 -28.55
C LYS A 169 10.01 6.10 -29.53
N VAL A 170 10.34 6.30 -30.82
CA VAL A 170 10.34 5.24 -31.84
C VAL A 170 11.47 4.24 -31.56
N HIS A 171 11.21 2.95 -31.70
CA HIS A 171 12.25 1.92 -31.52
C HIS A 171 13.24 1.93 -32.69
N ASP A 172 14.55 1.91 -32.42
CA ASP A 172 15.59 1.80 -33.44
C ASP A 172 16.41 0.51 -33.21
N SER A 173 16.40 -0.41 -34.18
CA SER A 173 17.35 -1.54 -34.24
C SER A 173 17.14 -2.37 -35.52
N PRO A 174 18.11 -2.44 -36.46
CA PRO A 174 19.28 -1.55 -36.62
C PRO A 174 18.91 -0.19 -37.27
N LYS A 175 17.73 -0.10 -37.91
CA LYS A 175 17.11 1.14 -38.39
C LYS A 175 15.94 1.55 -37.48
N PRO A 176 15.43 2.79 -37.57
CA PRO A 176 14.14 3.17 -37.00
C PRO A 176 13.02 2.23 -37.50
N ASN A 177 12.20 1.72 -36.58
CA ASN A 177 11.13 0.78 -36.87
C ASN A 177 9.88 1.52 -37.36
N ILE A 178 9.98 2.04 -38.58
CA ILE A 178 8.93 2.71 -39.34
C ILE A 178 8.61 1.87 -40.57
N LEU A 179 7.35 1.51 -40.75
CA LEU A 179 6.83 0.76 -41.89
C LEU A 179 5.94 1.67 -42.71
N LEU A 180 6.39 2.00 -43.93
CA LEU A 180 5.62 2.78 -44.91
C LEU A 180 5.27 1.88 -46.10
N MET A 181 3.98 1.71 -46.38
CA MET A 181 3.48 0.96 -47.53
C MET A 181 2.39 1.75 -48.25
N ILE A 182 2.52 1.86 -49.57
CA ILE A 182 1.52 2.48 -50.45
C ILE A 182 0.84 1.37 -51.27
N PHE A 183 -0.48 1.42 -51.39
CA PHE A 183 -1.28 0.52 -52.23
C PHE A 183 -1.59 1.18 -53.59
N PRO A 184 -1.86 0.41 -54.66
CA PRO A 184 -2.03 0.95 -56.02
C PRO A 184 -3.23 1.89 -56.21
N ASN A 185 -4.13 2.00 -55.22
CA ASN A 185 -5.25 2.94 -55.14
C ASN A 185 -4.94 4.26 -54.41
N GLY A 186 -3.68 4.46 -53.97
CA GLY A 186 -3.27 5.63 -53.17
C GLY A 186 -3.51 5.49 -51.66
N THR A 187 -4.06 4.37 -51.17
CA THR A 187 -4.10 4.13 -49.72
C THR A 187 -2.68 3.98 -49.19
N THR A 188 -2.34 4.76 -48.17
CA THR A 188 -1.04 4.74 -47.50
C THR A 188 -1.21 4.19 -46.10
N TRP A 189 -0.40 3.18 -45.76
CA TRP A 189 -0.25 2.64 -44.42
C TRP A 189 1.08 3.10 -43.85
N LEU A 190 1.03 3.90 -42.80
CA LEU A 190 2.19 4.30 -42.01
C LEU A 190 2.07 3.67 -40.63
N ASN A 191 3.06 2.88 -40.21
CA ASN A 191 3.09 2.23 -38.91
C ASN A 191 4.41 2.51 -38.19
N TYR A 192 4.32 2.92 -36.93
CA TYR A 192 5.48 3.16 -36.07
C TYR A 192 5.46 2.19 -34.89
N ARG A 193 6.59 1.54 -34.60
CA ARG A 193 6.80 0.83 -33.33
C ARG A 193 7.36 1.79 -32.29
N ILE A 194 6.58 2.09 -31.26
CA ILE A 194 6.88 3.13 -30.27
C ILE A 194 6.84 2.61 -28.83
N ARG A 195 7.71 3.19 -28.00
CA ARG A 195 7.66 3.11 -26.54
C ARG A 195 7.11 4.42 -26.01
N SER A 196 6.09 4.37 -25.17
CA SER A 196 5.52 5.57 -24.54
C SER A 196 5.41 5.42 -23.04
N GLU A 197 5.85 6.45 -22.31
CA GLU A 197 5.49 6.69 -20.92
C GLU A 197 4.28 7.63 -20.88
N ALA A 198 3.19 7.18 -20.27
CA ALA A 198 1.94 7.91 -20.13
C ALA A 198 1.44 7.89 -18.66
N PRO A 199 0.58 8.83 -18.24
CA PRO A 199 0.08 8.92 -16.87
C PRO A 199 -1.00 7.86 -16.57
N CYS A 200 -1.06 7.43 -15.31
CA CYS A 200 -2.18 6.67 -14.76
C CYS A 200 -2.89 7.42 -13.64
N ILE A 201 -4.21 7.27 -13.56
CA ILE A 201 -5.04 7.70 -12.44
C ILE A 201 -5.00 6.57 -11.39
N MET A 202 -4.32 6.82 -10.26
CA MET A 202 -4.12 5.85 -9.18
C MET A 202 -4.74 6.33 -7.87
N GLU A 203 -5.87 5.76 -7.45
CA GLU A 203 -6.50 6.07 -6.16
C GLU A 203 -6.13 5.06 -5.05
N LEU A 204 -5.04 5.35 -4.36
CA LEU A 204 -4.41 4.46 -3.39
C LEU A 204 -5.15 4.38 -2.04
N ARG A 205 -6.37 4.92 -1.92
CA ARG A 205 -7.17 4.88 -0.68
C ARG A 205 -7.40 3.45 -0.18
N LYS A 206 -7.57 2.50 -1.12
CA LYS A 206 -7.82 1.07 -0.83
C LYS A 206 -6.55 0.21 -0.83
N PHE A 207 -5.37 0.80 -1.05
CA PHE A 207 -4.11 0.06 -1.21
C PHE A 207 -3.84 -0.95 -0.08
N PRO A 208 -3.47 -2.22 -0.37
CA PRO A 208 -3.11 -2.78 -1.68
C PRO A 208 -4.28 -3.42 -2.47
N LEU A 209 -5.53 -3.20 -2.05
CA LEU A 209 -6.74 -3.68 -2.74
C LEU A 209 -7.29 -2.60 -3.70
N ASP A 210 -6.38 -2.05 -4.51
CA ASP A 210 -6.64 -0.99 -5.49
C ASP A 210 -6.63 -1.51 -6.94
N SER A 211 -7.56 -0.97 -7.74
CA SER A 211 -7.55 -1.06 -9.20
C SER A 211 -7.13 0.32 -9.74
N ILE A 212 -6.38 0.34 -10.83
CA ILE A 212 -5.84 1.57 -11.45
C ILE A 212 -6.32 1.70 -12.91
N ARG A 213 -6.43 2.94 -13.38
CA ARG A 213 -6.74 3.28 -14.77
C ARG A 213 -5.55 4.00 -15.39
N CYS A 214 -5.13 3.53 -16.55
CA CYS A 214 -4.00 4.08 -17.30
C CYS A 214 -4.52 4.47 -18.69
N ASP A 215 -4.38 5.74 -19.06
CA ASP A 215 -5.02 6.31 -20.24
C ASP A 215 -3.98 6.72 -21.29
N LEU A 216 -4.27 6.46 -22.56
CA LEU A 216 -3.59 7.02 -23.72
C LEU A 216 -4.58 7.88 -24.51
N ILE A 217 -4.14 9.03 -24.99
CA ILE A 217 -4.93 9.95 -25.80
C ILE A 217 -4.14 10.32 -27.06
N PHE A 218 -4.76 10.11 -28.21
CA PHE A 218 -4.21 10.35 -29.54
C PHE A 218 -4.98 11.47 -30.23
N GLU A 219 -4.26 12.39 -30.87
CA GLU A 219 -4.80 13.59 -31.51
C GLU A 219 -3.92 14.03 -32.68
N SER A 220 -4.47 14.73 -33.67
CA SER A 220 -3.75 15.29 -34.81
C SER A 220 -3.12 16.64 -34.45
N TYR A 221 -1.83 16.67 -34.10
CA TYR A 221 -1.19 17.85 -33.49
C TYR A 221 -1.28 19.13 -34.34
N SER A 222 -1.30 19.00 -35.67
CA SER A 222 -1.29 20.13 -36.61
C SER A 222 -2.64 20.45 -37.24
N TYR A 223 -3.59 19.51 -37.24
CA TYR A 223 -4.75 19.53 -38.13
C TYR A 223 -6.06 19.38 -37.36
N ASN A 224 -6.99 20.29 -37.63
CA ASN A 224 -8.31 20.32 -36.98
C ASN A 224 -9.33 19.39 -37.68
N VAL A 225 -10.54 19.24 -37.12
CA VAL A 225 -11.59 18.34 -37.65
C VAL A 225 -12.01 18.62 -39.10
N ALA A 226 -11.87 19.85 -39.61
CA ALA A 226 -12.19 20.19 -41.01
C ALA A 226 -11.06 19.81 -42.00
N GLU A 227 -9.87 19.51 -41.50
CA GLU A 227 -8.69 19.13 -42.27
C GLU A 227 -8.41 17.63 -42.19
N VAL A 228 -8.46 17.06 -40.98
CA VAL A 228 -8.17 15.66 -40.69
C VAL A 228 -9.22 15.11 -39.72
N THR A 229 -9.82 13.98 -40.08
CA THR A 229 -10.71 13.23 -39.19
C THR A 229 -10.04 11.93 -38.77
N LEU A 230 -9.78 11.81 -37.46
CA LEU A 230 -9.27 10.59 -36.86
C LEU A 230 -10.44 9.68 -36.46
N ASP A 231 -10.42 8.43 -36.89
CA ASP A 231 -11.38 7.40 -36.52
C ASP A 231 -10.69 6.08 -36.17
N TRP A 232 -11.39 5.22 -35.44
CA TRP A 232 -10.90 3.91 -35.03
C TRP A 232 -11.13 2.88 -36.15
N LEU A 233 -10.09 2.13 -36.53
CA LEU A 233 -10.17 1.13 -37.60
C LEU A 233 -11.26 0.09 -37.30
N ALA A 234 -12.36 0.13 -38.07
CA ALA A 234 -13.66 -0.43 -37.70
C ALA A 234 -13.72 -1.96 -37.43
N TRP A 235 -12.68 -2.72 -37.77
CA TRP A 235 -12.59 -4.17 -37.57
C TRP A 235 -11.50 -4.62 -36.58
N SER A 236 -10.57 -3.73 -36.22
CA SER A 236 -9.47 -3.97 -35.26
C SER A 236 -8.95 -2.61 -34.77
N PRO A 237 -9.64 -1.96 -33.83
CA PRO A 237 -9.25 -0.63 -33.36
C PRO A 237 -8.11 -0.71 -32.33
N VAL A 238 -8.20 -1.68 -31.41
CA VAL A 238 -7.14 -2.03 -30.46
C VAL A 238 -6.99 -3.54 -30.44
N SER A 239 -5.81 -4.03 -30.77
CA SER A 239 -5.43 -5.45 -30.72
C SER A 239 -4.29 -5.67 -29.72
N ILE A 240 -4.06 -6.94 -29.36
CA ILE A 240 -2.99 -7.35 -28.44
C ILE A 240 -2.21 -8.50 -29.10
N VAL A 241 -0.87 -8.42 -29.10
CA VAL A 241 0.00 -9.46 -29.68
C VAL A 241 0.08 -10.71 -28.79
N LYS A 242 -0.07 -10.52 -27.48
CA LYS A 242 0.17 -11.51 -26.41
C LYS A 242 -1.12 -11.72 -25.63
N GLU A 243 -1.60 -12.96 -25.56
CA GLU A 243 -2.89 -13.31 -24.92
C GLU A 243 -2.91 -12.95 -23.42
N ASP A 244 -1.76 -13.01 -22.74
CA ASP A 244 -1.58 -12.66 -21.33
C ASP A 244 -0.65 -11.45 -21.13
N LEU A 245 -1.21 -10.25 -20.97
CA LEU A 245 -0.50 -9.05 -20.47
C LEU A 245 -0.47 -9.01 -18.93
N ASN A 246 -0.03 -10.11 -18.29
CA ASN A 246 0.13 -10.17 -16.84
C ASN A 246 1.51 -9.64 -16.41
N LEU A 247 1.53 -8.63 -15.54
CA LEU A 247 2.74 -8.15 -14.87
C LEU A 247 2.88 -8.84 -13.48
N PRO A 248 4.08 -8.86 -12.86
CA PRO A 248 4.28 -9.47 -11.54
C PRO A 248 3.41 -8.86 -10.43
N ASP A 249 3.19 -7.54 -10.49
CA ASP A 249 2.45 -6.77 -9.48
C ASP A 249 1.01 -6.42 -9.90
N PHE A 250 0.65 -6.63 -11.17
CA PHE A 250 -0.61 -6.17 -11.75
C PHE A 250 -1.18 -7.15 -12.78
N LYS A 251 -2.48 -7.44 -12.68
CA LYS A 251 -3.24 -8.18 -13.70
C LYS A 251 -4.07 -7.21 -14.55
N LEU A 252 -4.03 -7.38 -15.87
CA LEU A 252 -4.97 -6.70 -16.78
C LEU A 252 -6.42 -7.15 -16.49
N ILE A 253 -7.33 -6.18 -16.34
CA ILE A 253 -8.77 -6.42 -16.17
C ILE A 253 -9.46 -6.36 -17.53
N ASN A 254 -9.32 -5.22 -18.22
CA ASN A 254 -9.96 -4.94 -19.51
C ASN A 254 -9.29 -3.73 -20.19
N ILE A 255 -9.53 -3.58 -21.49
CA ILE A 255 -9.23 -2.37 -22.27
C ILE A 255 -10.56 -1.81 -22.82
N THR A 256 -10.74 -0.49 -22.77
CA THR A 256 -11.83 0.22 -23.45
C THR A 256 -11.24 1.30 -24.33
N TYR A 257 -11.80 1.52 -25.51
CA TYR A 257 -11.40 2.58 -26.43
C TYR A 257 -12.61 3.41 -26.84
N GLY A 258 -12.38 4.60 -27.39
CA GLY A 258 -13.45 5.43 -27.94
C GLY A 258 -12.95 6.69 -28.63
N LYS A 259 -13.88 7.43 -29.22
CA LYS A 259 -13.63 8.72 -29.88
C LYS A 259 -14.35 9.84 -29.11
N THR A 260 -13.66 10.96 -28.92
CA THR A 260 -14.19 12.18 -28.32
C THR A 260 -13.83 13.40 -29.17
N ILE A 261 -14.42 14.54 -28.82
CA ILE A 261 -14.16 15.83 -29.44
C ILE A 261 -13.66 16.77 -28.36
N GLU A 262 -12.51 17.42 -28.57
CA GLU A 262 -12.04 18.52 -27.72
C GLU A 262 -12.24 19.85 -28.47
N ASN A 263 -12.59 20.89 -27.72
CA ASN A 263 -12.61 22.27 -28.20
C ASN A 263 -11.47 23.07 -27.54
N TYR A 264 -10.48 23.48 -28.32
CA TYR A 264 -9.40 24.37 -27.90
C TYR A 264 -9.67 25.81 -28.37
N THR A 265 -8.87 26.78 -27.91
CA THR A 265 -8.96 28.18 -28.38
C THR A 265 -8.68 28.34 -29.88
N ALA A 266 -7.99 27.38 -30.51
CA ALA A 266 -7.68 27.37 -31.93
C ALA A 266 -8.73 26.66 -32.81
N GLY A 267 -9.79 26.08 -32.23
CA GLY A 267 -10.78 25.26 -32.94
C GLY A 267 -11.01 23.88 -32.33
N ILE A 268 -11.54 22.96 -33.13
CA ILE A 268 -12.06 21.66 -32.67
C ILE A 268 -11.21 20.51 -33.21
N TRP A 269 -10.89 19.56 -32.33
CA TRP A 269 -10.05 18.38 -32.62
C TRP A 269 -10.78 17.06 -32.30
N HIS A 270 -10.49 16.01 -33.08
CA HIS A 270 -10.88 14.65 -32.77
C HIS A 270 -9.80 13.97 -31.92
N ARG A 271 -10.22 13.42 -30.77
CA ARG A 271 -9.39 12.58 -29.92
C ARG A 271 -9.82 11.13 -30.04
N LEU A 272 -8.84 10.24 -30.14
CA LEU A 272 -9.02 8.81 -29.95
C LEU A 272 -8.37 8.44 -28.61
N TYR A 273 -9.07 7.73 -27.74
CA TYR A 273 -8.55 7.35 -26.42
C TYR A 273 -8.58 5.83 -26.20
N VAL A 274 -7.60 5.35 -25.45
CA VAL A 274 -7.53 3.96 -24.95
C VAL A 274 -7.30 4.00 -23.45
N SER A 275 -8.20 3.36 -22.70
CA SER A 275 -8.17 3.26 -21.25
C SER A 275 -7.95 1.81 -20.85
N ILE A 276 -6.85 1.56 -20.16
CA ILE A 276 -6.41 0.24 -19.72
C ILE A 276 -6.61 0.15 -18.21
N PHE A 277 -7.29 -0.90 -17.76
CA PHE A 277 -7.62 -1.12 -16.35
C PHE A 277 -6.82 -2.30 -15.78
N PHE A 278 -6.13 -2.07 -14.66
CA PHE A 278 -5.35 -3.10 -13.97
C PHE A 278 -5.79 -3.28 -12.51
N ASP A 279 -5.72 -4.52 -12.03
CA ASP A 279 -5.92 -4.90 -10.62
C ASP A 279 -4.56 -5.19 -9.98
N ARG A 280 -4.29 -4.65 -8.78
CA ARG A 280 -3.06 -4.95 -8.05
C ARG A 280 -3.08 -6.36 -7.45
N LEU A 281 -2.00 -7.09 -7.62
CA LEU A 281 -1.78 -8.40 -7.00
C LEU A 281 -1.33 -8.24 -5.54
N PHE A 282 -2.30 -8.18 -4.62
CA PHE A 282 -2.07 -7.82 -3.21
C PHE A 282 -1.28 -8.86 -2.37
N GLY A 283 -1.03 -10.08 -2.89
CA GLY A 283 -0.46 -11.20 -2.13
C GLY A 283 0.93 -10.93 -1.56
N PHE A 284 1.82 -10.33 -2.35
CA PHE A 284 3.15 -9.88 -1.91
C PHE A 284 3.06 -8.95 -0.69
N TYR A 285 2.16 -7.96 -0.76
CA TYR A 285 1.93 -6.97 0.28
C TYR A 285 1.33 -7.59 1.55
N VAL A 286 0.48 -8.62 1.44
CA VAL A 286 0.00 -9.39 2.61
C VAL A 286 1.14 -10.12 3.31
N LEU A 287 2.03 -10.78 2.56
CA LEU A 287 3.14 -11.55 3.13
C LEU A 287 4.27 -10.67 3.69
N GLN A 288 4.58 -9.53 3.06
CA GLN A 288 5.68 -8.65 3.52
C GLN A 288 5.24 -7.53 4.47
N MET A 289 4.03 -6.98 4.32
CA MET A 289 3.54 -5.88 5.16
C MET A 289 2.65 -6.39 6.28
N TYR A 290 1.61 -7.16 5.98
CA TYR A 290 0.64 -7.57 7.01
C TYR A 290 1.20 -8.67 7.93
N LEU A 291 1.74 -9.77 7.41
CA LEU A 291 2.19 -10.94 8.20
C LEU A 291 3.18 -10.58 9.34
N PRO A 292 4.24 -9.77 9.13
CA PRO A 292 5.14 -9.40 10.24
C PRO A 292 4.45 -8.53 11.30
N THR A 293 3.47 -7.70 10.92
CA THR A 293 2.67 -6.93 11.91
C THR A 293 1.81 -7.85 12.78
N TYR A 294 1.23 -8.92 12.22
CA TYR A 294 0.53 -9.96 13.00
C TYR A 294 1.49 -10.63 13.99
N ILE A 295 2.61 -11.20 13.54
CA ILE A 295 3.60 -11.91 14.38
C ILE A 295 4.07 -11.00 15.53
N SER A 296 4.41 -9.75 15.20
CA SER A 296 4.85 -8.74 16.16
C SER A 296 3.74 -8.40 17.18
N VAL A 297 2.44 -8.45 16.80
CA VAL A 297 1.32 -8.30 17.75
C VAL A 297 1.17 -9.51 18.67
N PHE A 298 1.36 -10.75 18.18
CA PHE A 298 1.38 -11.94 19.05
C PHE A 298 2.48 -11.84 20.12
N ILE A 299 3.68 -11.41 19.76
CA ILE A 299 4.79 -11.20 20.71
C ILE A 299 4.38 -10.23 21.82
N SER A 300 3.74 -9.10 21.47
CA SER A 300 3.25 -8.12 22.46
C SER A 300 2.12 -8.64 23.38
N TRP A 301 1.38 -9.67 22.95
CA TRP A 301 0.34 -10.31 23.77
C TRP A 301 0.91 -11.38 24.72
N ILE A 302 1.92 -12.14 24.26
CA ILE A 302 2.61 -13.16 25.06
C ILE A 302 3.27 -12.53 26.30
N ALA A 303 3.72 -11.28 26.23
CA ALA A 303 4.28 -10.54 27.36
C ALA A 303 3.35 -10.45 28.60
N PHE A 304 2.03 -10.54 28.44
CA PHE A 304 1.08 -10.58 29.56
C PHE A 304 0.97 -11.96 30.24
N TRP A 305 1.37 -13.04 29.54
CA TRP A 305 1.30 -14.42 30.02
C TRP A 305 2.57 -14.92 30.71
N MET A 306 3.71 -14.24 30.52
CA MET A 306 4.96 -14.54 31.25
C MET A 306 4.82 -14.24 32.74
N ASP A 307 5.69 -14.79 33.61
CA ASP A 307 5.61 -14.48 35.04
C ASP A 307 5.77 -12.97 35.32
N THR A 308 4.96 -12.51 36.26
CA THR A 308 4.87 -11.17 36.82
C THR A 308 6.18 -10.68 37.45
N ARG A 309 7.06 -11.59 37.90
CA ARG A 309 8.34 -11.27 38.54
C ARG A 309 9.39 -10.79 37.54
N ALA A 310 9.31 -11.21 36.29
CA ALA A 310 10.27 -10.89 35.23
C ALA A 310 9.94 -9.58 34.48
N LEU A 311 9.71 -8.49 35.20
CA LEU A 311 9.34 -7.19 34.62
C LEU A 311 10.30 -6.68 33.53
N PRO A 312 11.64 -6.77 33.66
CA PRO A 312 12.56 -6.30 32.61
C PRO A 312 12.34 -7.03 31.27
N ALA A 313 12.20 -8.35 31.29
CA ALA A 313 11.98 -9.14 30.08
C ALA A 313 10.67 -8.78 29.37
N ARG A 314 9.58 -8.59 30.14
CA ARG A 314 8.27 -8.14 29.63
C ARG A 314 8.36 -6.78 28.93
N ILE A 315 9.08 -5.83 29.52
CA ILE A 315 9.28 -4.49 28.96
C ILE A 315 10.14 -4.56 27.68
N THR A 316 11.29 -5.22 27.73
CA THR A 316 12.21 -5.33 26.58
C THR A 316 11.52 -5.96 25.37
N LEU A 317 10.85 -7.11 25.51
CA LEU A 317 10.11 -7.74 24.40
C LEU A 317 9.07 -6.79 23.79
N SER A 318 8.34 -6.06 24.63
CA SER A 318 7.29 -5.13 24.19
C SER A 318 7.88 -3.93 23.45
N VAL A 319 8.95 -3.32 23.96
CA VAL A 319 9.64 -2.17 23.35
C VAL A 319 10.34 -2.58 22.05
N SER A 320 11.08 -3.69 22.01
CA SER A 320 11.71 -4.20 20.79
C SER A 320 10.67 -4.50 19.71
N SER A 321 9.49 -5.04 20.07
CA SER A 321 8.40 -5.28 19.12
C SER A 321 7.84 -3.99 18.50
N LEU A 322 7.78 -2.89 19.28
CA LEU A 322 7.30 -1.58 18.84
C LEU A 322 8.34 -0.87 17.96
N MET A 323 9.62 -1.00 18.30
CA MET A 323 10.73 -0.52 17.47
C MET A 323 10.75 -1.22 16.11
N ALA A 324 10.56 -2.55 16.08
CA ALA A 324 10.46 -3.34 14.86
C ALA A 324 9.28 -2.91 13.95
N LEU A 325 8.08 -2.67 14.50
CA LEU A 325 6.97 -2.08 13.72
C LEU A 325 7.35 -0.71 13.14
N THR A 326 8.00 0.14 13.94
CA THR A 326 8.31 1.51 13.53
C THR A 326 9.31 1.53 12.37
N PHE A 327 10.30 0.63 12.37
CA PHE A 327 11.16 0.39 11.20
C PHE A 327 10.38 -0.18 10.01
N GLN A 328 9.52 -1.19 10.20
CA GLN A 328 8.74 -1.78 9.10
C GLN A 328 7.85 -0.73 8.41
N PHE A 329 7.15 0.11 9.18
CA PHE A 329 6.39 1.25 8.64
C PHE A 329 7.29 2.24 7.90
N GLY A 330 8.49 2.53 8.43
CA GLY A 330 9.50 3.35 7.77
C GLY A 330 9.94 2.81 6.40
N THR A 331 10.01 1.48 6.24
CA THR A 331 10.26 0.82 4.94
C THR A 331 9.05 0.92 4.02
N ILE A 332 7.84 0.65 4.52
CA ILE A 332 6.58 0.71 3.74
C ILE A 332 6.35 2.13 3.17
N VAL A 333 6.61 3.18 3.95
CA VAL A 333 6.46 4.58 3.50
C VAL A 333 7.54 4.99 2.47
N ARG A 334 8.62 4.22 2.30
CA ARG A 334 9.65 4.46 1.27
C ARG A 334 9.37 3.75 -0.05
N THR A 335 8.67 2.62 -0.04
CA THR A 335 8.31 1.87 -1.25
C THR A 335 7.01 2.34 -1.90
N LEU A 336 6.23 3.18 -1.22
CA LEU A 336 4.97 3.73 -1.72
C LEU A 336 5.09 5.22 -2.07
N PRO A 337 4.33 5.71 -3.08
CA PRO A 337 4.23 7.14 -3.35
C PRO A 337 3.70 7.94 -2.15
N LYS A 338 4.14 9.20 -2.08
CA LYS A 338 3.72 10.18 -1.07
C LYS A 338 2.33 10.73 -1.40
N ALA A 339 1.28 10.04 -0.93
CA ALA A 339 -0.08 10.56 -0.96
C ALA A 339 -0.38 11.44 0.27
N SER A 340 -1.14 12.52 0.08
CA SER A 340 -1.63 13.40 1.16
C SER A 340 -2.87 12.84 1.88
N TYR A 341 -3.59 11.92 1.25
CA TYR A 341 -4.75 11.24 1.81
C TYR A 341 -4.37 9.95 2.55
N VAL A 342 -5.20 9.58 3.53
CA VAL A 342 -5.02 8.36 4.33
C VAL A 342 -5.36 7.11 3.51
N LYS A 343 -4.45 6.16 3.47
CA LYS A 343 -4.58 4.85 2.79
C LYS A 343 -5.05 3.78 3.79
N ALA A 344 -5.67 2.70 3.30
CA ALA A 344 -6.10 1.56 4.13
C ALA A 344 -4.96 1.00 5.01
N ILE A 345 -3.77 0.87 4.46
CA ILE A 345 -2.56 0.43 5.19
C ILE A 345 -2.10 1.41 6.28
N ASP A 346 -2.32 2.72 6.13
CA ASP A 346 -2.00 3.70 7.17
C ASP A 346 -2.95 3.54 8.37
N LEU A 347 -4.24 3.29 8.11
CA LEU A 347 -5.24 3.00 9.13
C LEU A 347 -4.97 1.66 9.84
N TRP A 348 -4.43 0.67 9.13
CA TRP A 348 -3.96 -0.58 9.71
C TRP A 348 -2.81 -0.32 10.70
N ASP A 349 -1.69 0.25 10.23
CA ASP A 349 -0.51 0.41 11.08
C ASP A 349 -0.76 1.36 12.25
N GLN A 350 -1.45 2.51 12.04
CA GLN A 350 -1.79 3.40 13.15
C GLN A 350 -2.58 2.68 14.26
N LYS A 351 -3.49 1.75 13.90
CA LYS A 351 -4.25 0.96 14.88
C LYS A 351 -3.38 -0.09 15.57
N GLN A 352 -2.44 -0.75 14.86
CA GLN A 352 -1.50 -1.67 15.52
C GLN A 352 -0.52 -0.94 16.44
N ARG A 353 0.04 0.19 16.00
CA ARG A 353 0.94 1.05 16.77
C ARG A 353 0.26 1.58 18.04
N ARG A 354 -1.02 2.01 17.94
CA ARG A 354 -1.82 2.44 19.10
C ARG A 354 -2.06 1.29 20.10
N ARG A 355 -2.35 0.07 19.62
CA ARG A 355 -2.44 -1.12 20.50
C ARG A 355 -1.12 -1.40 21.24
N ARG A 356 0.03 -1.35 20.54
CA ARG A 356 1.34 -1.55 21.17
C ARG A 356 1.64 -0.49 22.23
N LEU A 357 1.34 0.77 21.94
CA LEU A 357 1.55 1.86 22.90
C LEU A 357 0.69 1.67 24.16
N SER A 358 -0.55 1.17 24.03
CA SER A 358 -1.37 0.78 25.17
C SER A 358 -0.79 -0.42 25.94
N ALA A 359 -0.29 -1.46 25.25
CA ALA A 359 0.33 -2.61 25.92
C ALA A 359 1.62 -2.24 26.68
N VAL A 360 2.50 -1.45 26.06
CA VAL A 360 3.69 -0.88 26.71
C VAL A 360 3.28 0.06 27.86
N GLY A 361 2.26 0.90 27.66
CA GLY A 361 1.73 1.79 28.70
C GLY A 361 1.21 1.05 29.93
N ASN A 362 0.47 -0.06 29.76
CA ASN A 362 0.01 -0.89 30.86
C ASN A 362 1.18 -1.53 31.62
N LEU A 363 2.21 -2.01 30.92
CA LEU A 363 3.43 -2.56 31.53
C LEU A 363 4.26 -1.50 32.26
N LEU A 364 4.36 -0.28 31.72
CA LEU A 364 5.05 0.84 32.36
C LEU A 364 4.29 1.37 33.58
N ALA A 365 2.97 1.51 33.51
CA ALA A 365 2.15 1.87 34.67
C ALA A 365 2.29 0.84 35.79
N ARG A 366 2.30 -0.45 35.44
CA ARG A 366 2.56 -1.57 36.37
C ARG A 366 3.97 -1.54 36.95
N ALA A 367 4.98 -1.21 36.14
CA ALA A 367 6.35 -1.00 36.62
C ALA A 367 6.42 0.14 37.64
N SER A 368 5.83 1.30 37.34
CA SER A 368 5.74 2.46 38.26
C SER A 368 5.00 2.13 39.56
N ILE A 369 3.91 1.34 39.50
CA ILE A 369 3.22 0.85 40.71
C ILE A 369 4.15 -0.03 41.54
N THR A 370 4.95 -0.92 40.91
CA THR A 370 5.89 -1.79 41.63
C THR A 370 7.12 -1.06 42.17
N THR A 371 7.67 -0.07 41.47
CA THR A 371 8.80 0.73 41.98
C THR A 371 8.35 1.66 43.11
N ASN A 372 7.19 2.30 43.00
CA ASN A 372 6.63 3.11 44.09
C ASN A 372 6.29 2.24 45.31
N ALA A 373 5.70 1.06 45.13
CA ALA A 373 5.48 0.12 46.22
C ALA A 373 6.79 -0.38 46.85
N GLY A 374 7.83 -0.63 46.03
CA GLY A 374 9.17 -1.00 46.50
C GLY A 374 9.85 0.11 47.29
N ALA A 375 9.76 1.37 46.84
CA ALA A 375 10.30 2.53 47.53
C ALA A 375 9.59 2.78 48.87
N ILE A 376 8.26 2.65 48.91
CA ILE A 376 7.48 2.72 50.15
C ILE A 376 7.93 1.61 51.12
N ALA A 377 7.95 0.36 50.67
CA ALA A 377 8.36 -0.78 51.50
C ALA A 377 9.81 -0.67 51.99
N PHE A 378 10.73 -0.15 51.17
CA PHE A 378 12.12 0.12 51.56
C PHE A 378 12.20 1.24 52.61
N SER A 379 11.43 2.33 52.45
CA SER A 379 11.36 3.41 53.44
C SER A 379 10.83 2.90 54.79
N GLU A 380 9.89 1.97 54.77
CA GLU A 380 9.27 1.38 55.96
C GLU A 380 10.19 0.35 56.63
N LEU A 381 10.94 -0.44 55.86
CA LEU A 381 12.05 -1.27 56.34
C LEU A 381 13.15 -0.42 57.00
N MET A 382 13.50 0.72 56.40
CA MET A 382 14.49 1.65 56.95
C MET A 382 13.98 2.34 58.23
N LYS A 383 12.68 2.67 58.32
CA LYS A 383 12.06 3.12 59.58
C LYS A 383 12.12 2.04 60.67
N ARG A 384 11.76 0.79 60.35
CA ARG A 384 11.85 -0.34 61.30
C ARG A 384 13.28 -0.55 61.79
N ARG A 385 14.28 -0.56 60.89
CA ARG A 385 15.71 -0.64 61.25
C ARG A 385 16.18 0.51 62.15
N ARG A 386 15.60 1.71 62.04
CA ARG A 386 15.89 2.81 62.99
C ARG A 386 15.26 2.57 64.36
N SER A 387 14.00 2.12 64.41
CA SER A 387 13.32 1.76 65.67
C SER A 387 14.12 0.73 66.45
N THR A 388 14.38 -0.45 65.86
CA THR A 388 15.08 -1.54 66.55
C THR A 388 16.47 -1.14 67.04
N ARG A 389 17.13 -0.17 66.38
CA ARG A 389 18.42 0.37 66.81
C ARG A 389 18.29 1.37 67.97
N ALA A 390 17.21 2.13 68.05
CA ALA A 390 16.87 2.95 69.20
C ALA A 390 16.45 2.08 70.40
N ASP A 391 15.64 1.05 70.16
CA ASP A 391 15.20 0.07 71.17
C ASP A 391 16.42 -0.62 71.82
N LEU A 392 17.40 -1.06 71.01
CA LEU A 392 18.68 -1.62 71.48
C LEU A 392 19.53 -0.63 72.29
N CYS A 393 19.55 0.65 71.93
CA CYS A 393 20.24 1.67 72.74
C CYS A 393 19.52 1.92 74.08
N TYR A 394 18.18 1.88 74.10
CA TYR A 394 17.38 2.04 75.31
C TYR A 394 17.61 0.87 76.29
N ASP A 395 17.64 -0.35 75.76
CA ASP A 395 17.92 -1.59 76.50
C ASP A 395 19.37 -1.65 77.03
N TYR A 396 20.34 -1.05 76.31
CA TYR A 396 21.71 -0.87 76.80
C TYR A 396 21.79 0.16 77.94
N ALA A 397 21.13 1.32 77.79
CA ALA A 397 21.09 2.36 78.83
C ALA A 397 20.36 1.89 80.11
N ALA A 398 19.30 1.09 79.96
CA ALA A 398 18.60 0.46 81.08
C ALA A 398 19.51 -0.51 81.85
N ARG A 399 20.37 -1.28 81.16
CA ARG A 399 21.33 -2.18 81.81
C ARG A 399 22.37 -1.45 82.65
N GLU A 400 22.94 -0.34 82.16
CA GLU A 400 23.86 0.49 82.96
C GLU A 400 23.17 1.14 84.17
N LEU A 401 21.91 1.57 84.03
CA LEU A 401 21.10 2.03 85.17
C LEU A 401 20.88 0.94 86.24
N THR A 402 20.70 -0.33 85.83
CA THR A 402 20.66 -1.44 86.81
C THR A 402 22.03 -1.79 87.40
N ARG A 403 23.12 -1.65 86.63
CA ARG A 403 24.50 -1.93 87.06
C ARG A 403 24.94 -0.98 88.18
N ASN A 404 24.75 0.33 87.99
CA ASN A 404 25.06 1.34 89.02
C ASN A 404 24.21 1.15 90.29
N LYS A 405 23.04 0.51 90.18
CA LYS A 405 22.19 0.21 91.34
C LYS A 405 22.70 -0.95 92.22
N SER A 406 23.65 -1.76 91.73
CA SER A 406 24.25 -2.87 92.49
C SER A 406 25.49 -2.51 93.31
N GLN A 407 25.94 -1.24 93.31
CA GLN A 407 27.24 -0.85 93.87
C GLN A 407 27.16 0.16 95.04
N SER A 408 26.01 0.28 95.72
CA SER A 408 25.83 1.24 96.83
C SER A 408 25.16 0.63 98.08
N THR A 409 25.87 -0.31 98.75
CA THR A 409 25.52 -0.82 100.09
C THR A 409 26.75 -1.16 100.94
N ARG A 410 27.66 -0.19 101.12
CA ARG A 410 28.49 -0.04 102.34
C ARG A 410 29.00 1.40 102.41
N GLY A 411 28.71 2.11 103.51
CA GLY A 411 28.85 3.57 103.57
C GLY A 411 30.14 4.06 104.22
N GLY A 412 30.29 5.39 104.25
CA GLY A 412 31.18 6.09 105.19
C GLY A 412 31.99 7.26 104.62
N SER A 413 31.73 8.45 105.19
CA SER A 413 32.73 9.51 105.48
C SER A 413 33.39 10.37 104.37
N LEU A 414 32.88 11.60 104.25
CA LEU A 414 33.57 12.88 103.98
C LEU A 414 34.31 13.17 102.62
N SER A 415 34.46 14.48 102.40
CA SER A 415 34.87 15.27 101.20
C SER A 415 36.42 15.41 101.04
N PRO A 416 37.03 16.11 100.03
CA PRO A 416 36.42 17.07 99.05
C PRO A 416 36.92 17.13 97.57
N VAL A 417 36.08 17.80 96.76
CA VAL A 417 36.30 18.80 95.65
C VAL A 417 37.75 19.21 95.32
N PRO A 418 38.19 19.24 94.03
CA PRO A 418 37.95 20.33 93.03
C PRO A 418 37.03 19.92 91.84
N GLU A 419 36.22 20.77 91.17
CA GLU A 419 36.45 22.03 90.39
C GLU A 419 36.90 21.75 88.93
N SER A 420 36.40 22.41 87.87
CA SER A 420 35.35 23.44 87.68
C SER A 420 34.00 22.82 87.18
N GLU A 421 33.03 23.40 86.43
CA GLU A 421 32.80 24.72 85.79
C GLU A 421 31.29 24.95 85.50
N ILE A 422 30.87 26.17 85.11
CA ILE A 422 29.50 26.52 84.66
C ILE A 422 29.55 27.70 83.64
N PRO A 423 28.68 27.75 82.62
CA PRO A 423 27.53 28.69 82.68
C PRO A 423 26.22 28.05 82.15
N THR A 424 25.07 28.06 82.85
CA THR A 424 24.22 29.18 83.32
C THR A 424 23.45 29.88 82.19
N PHE A 425 22.10 29.78 82.17
CA PHE A 425 21.12 30.89 82.25
C PHE A 425 19.69 30.45 81.83
N LEU A 426 18.69 30.84 82.63
CA LEU A 426 17.25 30.79 82.34
C LEU A 426 16.72 32.23 82.11
N PRO A 427 15.54 32.40 81.50
CA PRO A 427 14.29 32.62 82.27
C PRO A 427 13.17 31.64 81.83
N SER A 428 12.32 31.08 82.69
CA SER A 428 11.45 31.63 83.75
C SER A 428 10.15 32.27 83.25
N ASN A 429 9.00 31.69 83.65
CA ASN A 429 7.98 32.45 84.37
C ASN A 429 7.06 31.56 85.25
N ASN A 430 6.38 32.23 86.18
CA ASN A 430 5.56 31.71 87.30
C ASN A 430 4.28 30.95 86.87
N GLY A 431 3.62 30.16 87.73
CA GLY A 431 3.92 29.81 89.14
C GLY A 431 2.66 29.34 89.91
N ILE A 432 2.71 29.38 91.24
CA ILE A 432 1.69 28.90 92.21
C ILE A 432 1.55 27.37 92.24
N GLY A 433 1.63 26.78 93.43
CA GLY A 433 1.50 25.33 93.64
C GLY A 433 0.68 24.97 94.87
N ALA A 434 0.43 23.67 95.03
CA ALA A 434 -0.15 23.07 96.24
C ALA A 434 0.48 21.68 96.46
N ASN A 435 0.68 21.29 97.71
CA ASN A 435 1.39 20.05 98.05
C ASN A 435 0.50 18.81 97.92
N VAL A 436 1.08 17.72 97.43
CA VAL A 436 0.53 16.36 97.48
C VAL A 436 0.87 15.72 98.83
N PRO A 437 -0.05 14.92 99.40
CA PRO A 437 0.34 13.69 100.09
C PRO A 437 -0.20 12.43 99.39
N LEU A 438 0.69 11.45 99.19
CA LEU A 438 0.63 10.05 99.68
C LEU A 438 -0.78 9.39 99.80
N GLN A 439 -1.05 8.15 99.35
CA GLN A 439 -0.17 7.03 98.91
C GLN A 439 -0.99 5.97 98.08
N PRO A 440 -0.45 4.78 97.68
CA PRO A 440 -0.94 4.03 96.52
C PRO A 440 -1.81 2.80 96.85
N GLN A 441 -2.48 2.25 95.82
CA GLN A 441 -2.95 0.86 95.84
C GLN A 441 -2.72 0.09 94.52
N ALA A 442 -2.27 -1.15 94.70
CA ALA A 442 -2.40 -2.36 93.89
C ALA A 442 -2.51 -2.30 92.35
N ALA A 443 -1.66 -3.08 91.69
CA ALA A 443 -1.87 -3.51 90.31
C ALA A 443 -2.92 -4.63 90.23
N ALA A 444 -3.78 -4.59 89.20
CA ALA A 444 -4.59 -5.71 88.76
C ALA A 444 -4.47 -5.84 87.23
N GLY A 445 -4.10 -7.03 86.74
CA GLY A 445 -3.97 -7.29 85.31
C GLY A 445 -5.31 -7.59 84.66
N GLY A 446 -5.58 -7.02 83.48
CA GLY A 446 -6.80 -7.26 82.70
C GLY A 446 -6.52 -7.20 81.21
N SER A 447 -6.57 -8.34 80.53
CA SER A 447 -6.16 -8.51 79.13
C SER A 447 -7.01 -7.70 78.14
N THR A 448 -6.40 -6.73 77.44
CA THR A 448 -7.02 -6.06 76.29
C THR A 448 -6.54 -6.67 74.97
N ALA A 449 -7.51 -7.14 74.18
CA ALA A 449 -7.40 -7.88 72.93
C ALA A 449 -6.22 -7.54 71.98
N VAL A 450 -5.66 -8.58 71.36
CA VAL A 450 -4.80 -8.48 70.17
C VAL A 450 -5.62 -7.97 68.99
N ALA A 451 -5.70 -6.65 68.82
CA ALA A 451 -6.33 -6.01 67.67
C ALA A 451 -5.51 -6.32 66.41
N GLY A 452 -6.05 -7.17 65.54
CA GLY A 452 -5.33 -7.69 64.37
C GLY A 452 -4.84 -6.59 63.43
N ALA A 453 -3.52 -6.42 63.34
CA ALA A 453 -2.87 -5.51 62.41
C ALA A 453 -3.09 -5.95 60.96
N LYS A 454 -4.16 -5.44 60.33
CA LYS A 454 -4.50 -5.70 58.92
C LYS A 454 -3.38 -5.19 58.00
N THR A 455 -2.49 -6.09 57.61
CA THR A 455 -1.38 -5.84 56.68
C THR A 455 -1.91 -5.57 55.28
N LYS A 456 -2.21 -4.30 54.97
CA LYS A 456 -2.57 -3.86 53.62
C LYS A 456 -1.47 -4.24 52.62
N LYS A 457 -1.72 -5.26 51.79
CA LYS A 457 -1.03 -5.54 50.52
C LYS A 457 -1.94 -5.17 49.31
N PRO A 458 -2.11 -3.88 48.95
CA PRO A 458 -3.01 -3.50 47.84
C PRO A 458 -2.30 -3.41 46.48
N SER A 459 -0.96 -3.38 46.44
CA SER A 459 -0.20 -3.09 45.22
C SER A 459 0.04 -4.29 44.30
N SER A 460 0.20 -5.49 44.86
CA SER A 460 0.49 -6.70 44.09
C SER A 460 -0.73 -7.22 43.33
N GLU A 461 -1.90 -7.19 43.95
CA GLU A 461 -3.16 -7.72 43.39
C GLU A 461 -3.76 -6.80 42.32
N LEU A 462 -3.66 -5.47 42.50
CA LEU A 462 -4.08 -4.51 41.47
C LEU A 462 -3.29 -4.72 40.16
N GLY A 463 -1.98 -4.97 40.25
CA GLY A 463 -1.14 -5.23 39.09
C GLY A 463 -1.44 -6.57 38.39
N SER A 464 -1.77 -7.64 39.13
CA SER A 464 -2.16 -8.91 38.52
C SER A 464 -3.57 -8.88 37.93
N ALA A 465 -4.50 -8.11 38.52
CA ALA A 465 -5.81 -7.85 37.93
C ALA A 465 -5.70 -7.10 36.59
N VAL A 466 -4.85 -6.07 36.49
CA VAL A 466 -4.61 -5.33 35.25
C VAL A 466 -3.97 -6.20 34.16
N ASP A 467 -3.00 -7.07 34.50
CA ASP A 467 -2.45 -8.07 33.56
C ASP A 467 -3.55 -9.03 33.06
N ARG A 468 -4.36 -9.56 33.99
CA ARG A 468 -5.43 -10.53 33.68
C ARG A 468 -6.55 -9.91 32.85
N PHE A 469 -6.88 -8.64 33.04
CA PHE A 469 -7.80 -7.92 32.16
C PHE A 469 -7.19 -7.67 30.78
N SER A 470 -5.94 -7.18 30.74
CA SER A 470 -5.22 -6.88 29.48
C SER A 470 -5.06 -8.12 28.59
N SER A 471 -4.79 -9.28 29.18
CA SER A 471 -4.55 -10.53 28.43
C SER A 471 -5.80 -11.07 27.71
N TYR A 472 -7.01 -10.64 28.08
CA TYR A 472 -8.25 -10.91 27.34
C TYR A 472 -8.75 -9.70 26.51
N ALA A 473 -8.64 -8.47 27.03
CA ALA A 473 -9.12 -7.27 26.33
C ALA A 473 -8.31 -6.94 25.06
N PHE A 474 -6.99 -7.16 25.09
CA PHE A 474 -6.11 -6.93 23.94
C PHE A 474 -6.43 -7.84 22.74
N PRO A 475 -6.52 -9.18 22.87
CA PRO A 475 -6.85 -10.06 21.75
C PRO A 475 -8.28 -9.89 21.23
N THR A 476 -9.29 -9.66 22.09
CA THR A 476 -10.68 -9.47 21.60
C THR A 476 -10.82 -8.18 20.79
N ALA A 477 -10.22 -7.08 21.25
CA ALA A 477 -10.14 -5.83 20.51
C ALA A 477 -9.28 -5.93 19.23
N PHE A 478 -8.42 -6.94 19.10
CA PHE A 478 -7.70 -7.26 17.87
C PHE A 478 -8.58 -8.07 16.90
N ALA A 479 -9.23 -9.15 17.37
CA ALA A 479 -10.09 -10.00 16.56
C ALA A 479 -11.28 -9.22 15.95
N LEU A 480 -12.00 -8.45 16.76
CA LEU A 480 -13.13 -7.61 16.31
C LEU A 480 -12.71 -6.62 15.21
N PHE A 481 -11.54 -6.01 15.34
CA PHE A 481 -11.02 -5.11 14.32
C PHE A 481 -10.65 -5.84 13.03
N ASN A 482 -10.07 -7.04 13.11
CA ASN A 482 -9.73 -7.81 11.91
C ASN A 482 -10.99 -8.17 11.12
N ALA A 483 -12.04 -8.63 11.80
CA ALA A 483 -13.34 -8.87 11.17
C ALA A 483 -13.85 -7.60 10.48
N CYS A 484 -14.03 -6.49 11.21
CA CYS A 484 -14.54 -5.25 10.62
C CYS A 484 -13.64 -4.67 9.51
N TYR A 485 -12.31 -4.80 9.60
CA TYR A 485 -11.37 -4.32 8.60
C TYR A 485 -11.45 -5.14 7.31
N TRP A 486 -11.27 -6.46 7.39
CA TRP A 486 -11.25 -7.32 6.21
C TRP A 486 -12.63 -7.41 5.56
N THR A 487 -13.72 -7.53 6.33
CA THR A 487 -15.08 -7.51 5.76
C THR A 487 -15.37 -6.19 5.02
N TYR A 488 -14.95 -5.04 5.56
CA TYR A 488 -15.13 -3.75 4.87
C TYR A 488 -14.31 -3.66 3.58
N TYR A 489 -13.00 -3.93 3.64
CA TYR A 489 -12.13 -3.74 2.48
C TYR A 489 -12.33 -4.80 1.39
N LEU A 490 -12.58 -6.06 1.74
CA LEU A 490 -12.91 -7.10 0.75
C LEU A 490 -14.28 -6.85 0.10
N SER A 491 -15.32 -6.49 0.87
CA SER A 491 -16.62 -6.12 0.32
C SER A 491 -16.52 -4.90 -0.62
N SER A 492 -15.73 -3.89 -0.23
CA SER A 492 -15.48 -2.72 -1.06
C SER A 492 -14.71 -3.08 -2.35
N TYR A 493 -13.76 -4.01 -2.29
CA TYR A 493 -13.02 -4.51 -3.47
C TYR A 493 -13.95 -5.24 -4.46
N TYR A 494 -14.70 -6.25 -4.00
CA TYR A 494 -15.64 -7.00 -4.85
C TYR A 494 -16.72 -6.09 -5.45
N SER A 495 -17.27 -5.16 -4.67
CA SER A 495 -18.22 -4.14 -5.15
C SER A 495 -17.62 -3.28 -6.26
N THR A 496 -16.41 -2.75 -6.07
CA THR A 496 -15.70 -1.94 -7.09
C THR A 496 -15.51 -2.73 -8.39
N LYS A 497 -15.08 -3.99 -8.28
CA LYS A 497 -14.86 -4.88 -9.44
C LYS A 497 -16.16 -5.15 -10.21
N SER A 498 -17.27 -5.36 -9.50
CA SER A 498 -18.60 -5.50 -10.13
C SER A 498 -19.09 -4.23 -10.85
N LEU A 499 -18.74 -3.04 -10.32
CA LEU A 499 -19.09 -1.77 -10.94
C LEU A 499 -18.26 -1.49 -12.19
N ILE A 500 -16.96 -1.82 -12.15
CA ILE A 500 -16.07 -1.76 -13.33
C ILE A 500 -16.65 -2.64 -14.45
N ASN A 501 -16.94 -3.91 -14.18
CA ASN A 501 -17.52 -4.81 -15.17
C ASN A 501 -18.84 -4.27 -15.75
N ARG A 502 -19.80 -3.84 -14.91
CA ARG A 502 -21.07 -3.25 -15.38
C ARG A 502 -20.87 -1.98 -16.22
N SER A 503 -19.88 -1.15 -15.91
CA SER A 503 -19.56 0.04 -16.72
C SER A 503 -18.95 -0.31 -18.08
N ILE A 504 -18.29 -1.46 -18.19
CA ILE A 504 -17.77 -2.01 -19.45
C ILE A 504 -18.91 -2.63 -20.28
N ASP A 505 -19.83 -3.35 -19.64
CA ASP A 505 -21.00 -3.94 -20.31
C ASP A 505 -21.88 -2.83 -20.93
N LEU A 506 -22.11 -1.74 -20.19
CA LEU A 506 -22.81 -0.52 -20.66
C LEU A 506 -22.04 0.31 -21.70
N ALA A 507 -20.77 -0.02 -21.97
CA ALA A 507 -19.95 0.60 -23.01
C ALA A 507 -19.74 -0.30 -24.24
N LYS A 508 -20.37 -1.49 -24.25
CA LYS A 508 -20.37 -2.47 -25.35
C LYS A 508 -21.78 -2.70 -25.95
N ALA A 509 -22.81 -2.12 -25.34
CA ALA A 509 -24.21 -2.18 -25.73
C ALA A 509 -24.68 -0.81 -26.27
#